data_AF-A0A4Q3W7B7-F1
#
_entry.id   AF-A0A4Q3W7B7-F1
#
_cell.length_a   1.000
_cell.length_b   1.000
_cell.length_c   1.000
_cell.angle_alpha   90.00
_cell.angle_beta   90.00
_cell.angle_gamma   90.00
#
_symmetry.space_group_name_H-M   'P 1'
#
loop_
_entity.id
_entity.type
_entity.pdbx_description
1 polymer ?
#
loop_
_entity_poly.entity_id
_entity_poly.type
_entity_poly.pdbx_seq_one_letter_code
_entity_poly.pdbx_strand_id
1 'polypeptide(L)'
;MKLRLLFYGSIAVGIVLMLGWPWIVGSPPRVEARNPVLKAYSYRSLAYLGTLLVDFLVCFVSAVFLVRQTRLEAAAEARENLKRLTQGAAEDLRRTRERKREAE
;
A
#
# COMPACT_ATOMS: atom_id res chain seq x y z
N MET A 1 -8.55 7.62 0.57
CA MET A 1 -8.20 7.74 -0.88
C MET A 1 -6.79 8.27 -1.11
N LYS A 2 -6.40 9.44 -0.59
CA LYS A 2 -5.05 10.04 -0.83
C LYS A 2 -3.88 9.11 -0.51
N LEU A 3 -3.95 8.35 0.59
CA LEU A 3 -2.89 7.42 1.00
C LEU A 3 -2.72 6.23 0.05
N ARG A 4 -3.83 5.69 -0.48
CA ARG A 4 -3.80 4.62 -1.48
C ARG A 4 -3.18 5.11 -2.79
N LEU A 5 -3.52 6.33 -3.20
CA LEU A 5 -2.92 6.97 -4.39
C LEU A 5 -1.41 7.17 -4.22
N LEU A 6 -0.96 7.66 -3.06
CA LEU A 6 0.47 7.79 -2.75
C LEU A 6 1.19 6.43 -2.80
N PHE A 7 0.60 5.39 -2.22
CA PHE A 7 1.17 4.05 -2.21
C PHE A 7 1.27 3.43 -3.61
N TYR A 8 0.19 3.43 -4.39
CA TYR A 8 0.23 2.91 -5.76
C TYR A 8 1.10 3.78 -6.68
N GLY A 9 1.12 5.09 -6.45
CA GLY A 9 1.98 6.02 -7.15
C GLY A 9 3.46 5.75 -6.90
N SER A 10 3.86 5.57 -5.64
CA SER A 10 5.26 5.23 -5.31
C SER A 10 5.65 3.88 -5.86
N ILE A 11 4.76 2.87 -5.87
CA ILE A 11 5.04 1.59 -6.53
C ILE A 11 5.28 1.79 -8.03
N ALA A 12 4.42 2.53 -8.72
CA ALA A 12 4.56 2.78 -10.14
C ALA A 12 5.86 3.52 -10.45
N VAL A 13 6.20 4.54 -9.66
CA VAL A 13 7.46 5.29 -9.76
C VAL A 13 8.65 4.36 -9.51
N GLY A 14 8.62 3.54 -8.47
CA GLY A 14 9.68 2.58 -8.17
C GLY A 14 9.92 1.56 -9.29
N ILE A 15 8.85 1.04 -9.89
CA ILE A 15 8.95 0.14 -11.06
C ILE A 15 9.57 0.87 -12.25
N VAL A 16 9.11 2.09 -12.54
CA VAL A 16 9.66 2.91 -13.63
C VAL A 16 11.12 3.24 -13.39
N LEU A 17 11.52 3.54 -12.15
CA LEU A 17 12.92 3.74 -11.80
C LEU A 17 13.73 2.47 -12.05
N MET A 18 13.29 1.33 -11.51
CA MET A 18 13.98 0.05 -11.65
C MET A 18 14.15 -0.39 -13.11
N LEU A 19 13.12 -0.21 -13.95
CA LEU A 19 13.21 -0.53 -15.38
C LEU A 19 13.97 0.54 -16.17
N GLY A 20 13.87 1.79 -15.75
CA GLY A 20 14.52 2.96 -16.33
C GLY A 20 16.01 3.07 -16.06
N TRP A 21 16.57 2.18 -15.23
CA TRP A 21 17.97 2.24 -14.80
C TRP A 21 19.01 2.37 -15.93
N PRO A 22 18.91 1.68 -17.10
CA PRO A 22 19.96 1.77 -18.10
C PRO A 22 19.92 3.11 -18.85
N TRP A 23 18.75 3.79 -18.87
CA TRP A 23 18.62 5.13 -19.44
C TRP A 23 19.02 6.23 -18.46
N ILE A 24 18.84 6.01 -17.14
CA ILE A 24 19.15 7.01 -16.11
C ILE A 24 20.65 6.99 -15.75
N VAL A 25 21.19 5.81 -15.46
CA VAL A 25 22.59 5.65 -15.05
C VAL A 25 23.52 5.61 -16.26
N GLY A 26 23.03 5.10 -17.39
CA GLY A 26 23.80 4.91 -18.62
C GLY A 26 24.72 3.69 -18.55
N SER A 27 25.44 3.43 -19.65
CA SER A 27 26.40 2.32 -19.70
C SER A 27 27.65 2.63 -18.86
N PRO A 28 28.24 1.63 -18.20
CA PRO A 28 29.48 1.83 -17.45
C PRO A 28 30.61 2.27 -18.40
N PRO A 29 31.38 3.31 -18.02
CA PRO A 29 32.48 3.79 -18.84
C PRO A 29 33.58 2.71 -18.94
N ARG A 30 34.04 2.41 -20.15
CA ARG A 30 35.07 1.38 -20.42
C ARG A 30 36.51 1.82 -20.10
N VAL A 31 36.70 2.79 -19.20
CA VAL A 31 37.98 3.52 -19.05
C VAL A 31 38.63 3.30 -17.68
N GLU A 32 39.97 3.32 -17.66
CA GLU A 32 40.81 3.06 -16.49
C GLU A 32 40.45 3.87 -15.23
N ALA A 33 40.73 3.28 -14.07
CA ALA A 33 40.29 3.66 -12.72
C ALA A 33 40.56 5.12 -12.29
N ARG A 34 41.36 5.89 -13.03
CA ARG A 34 41.73 7.28 -12.70
C ARG A 34 41.00 8.35 -13.53
N ASN A 35 40.06 7.96 -14.38
CA ASN A 35 39.40 8.89 -15.29
C ASN A 35 38.28 9.69 -14.58
N PRO A 36 38.22 11.03 -14.68
CA PRO A 36 37.13 11.85 -14.12
C PRO A 36 35.71 11.42 -14.55
N VAL A 37 35.61 10.72 -15.68
CA VAL A 37 34.36 10.13 -16.20
C VAL A 37 33.81 9.04 -15.25
N LEU A 38 34.68 8.25 -14.61
CA LEU A 38 34.26 7.21 -13.67
C LEU A 38 33.67 7.81 -12.38
N LYS A 39 34.26 8.92 -11.90
CA LYS A 39 33.76 9.66 -10.73
C LYS A 39 32.37 10.25 -11.00
N ALA A 40 32.15 10.83 -12.17
CA ALA A 40 30.83 11.34 -12.56
C ALA A 40 29.78 10.21 -12.65
N TYR A 41 30.15 9.05 -13.20
CA TYR A 41 29.29 7.87 -13.25
C TYR A 41 28.95 7.34 -11.85
N SER A 42 29.92 7.29 -10.92
CA SER A 42 29.67 6.84 -9.56
C SER A 42 28.71 7.76 -8.80
N TYR A 43 28.80 9.08 -8.99
CA TYR A 43 27.84 10.01 -8.37
C TYR A 43 26.43 9.83 -8.91
N ARG A 44 26.26 9.65 -10.23
CA ARG A 44 24.94 9.37 -10.83
C ARG A 44 24.36 8.06 -10.32
N SER A 45 25.18 7.02 -10.24
CA SER A 45 24.79 5.72 -9.71
C SER A 45 24.37 5.81 -8.24
N LEU A 46 25.15 6.54 -7.42
CA LEU A 46 24.84 6.74 -6.01
C LEU A 46 23.58 7.58 -5.81
N ALA A 47 23.40 8.65 -6.59
CA ALA A 47 22.21 9.48 -6.55
C ALA A 47 20.96 8.67 -6.94
N TYR A 48 21.04 7.88 -8.00
CA TYR A 48 19.96 6.98 -8.43
C TYR A 48 19.62 5.96 -7.32
N LEU A 49 20.62 5.31 -6.73
CA LEU A 49 20.41 4.40 -5.61
C LEU A 49 19.75 5.10 -4.41
N GLY A 50 20.20 6.31 -4.09
CA GLY A 50 19.62 7.13 -3.01
C GLY A 50 18.15 7.47 -3.27
N THR A 51 17.80 7.88 -4.49
CA THR A 51 16.41 8.13 -4.89
C THR A 51 15.57 6.86 -4.76
N LEU A 52 16.11 5.72 -5.20
CA LEU A 52 15.42 4.43 -5.13
C LEU A 52 15.14 4.05 -3.66
N LEU A 53 16.13 4.18 -2.78
CA LEU A 53 15.97 3.91 -1.35
C LEU A 53 14.92 4.81 -0.70
N VAL A 54 14.90 6.11 -1.04
CA VAL A 54 13.89 7.05 -0.53
C VAL A 54 12.50 6.67 -1.03
N ASP A 55 12.35 6.33 -2.31
CA ASP A 55 11.07 5.93 -2.89
C ASP A 55 10.52 4.65 -2.22
N PHE A 56 11.37 3.64 -2.03
CA PHE A 56 11.00 2.42 -1.30
C PHE A 56 10.66 2.69 0.17
N LEU A 57 11.36 3.62 0.82
CA LEU A 57 11.03 4.02 2.19
C LEU A 57 9.65 4.69 2.26
N VAL A 58 9.34 5.60 1.34
CA VAL A 58 8.02 6.25 1.23
C VAL A 58 6.93 5.20 0.98
N CYS A 59 7.20 4.24 0.09
CA CYS A 59 6.31 3.12 -0.19
C CYS A 59 6.05 2.28 1.07
N PHE A 60 7.10 1.92 1.80
CA PHE A 60 7.01 1.13 3.03
C PHE A 60 6.21 1.85 4.13
N VAL A 61 6.51 3.13 4.39
CA VAL A 61 5.77 3.93 5.38
C VAL A 61 4.30 4.00 5.00
N SER A 62 4.00 4.29 3.73
CA SER A 62 2.63 4.35 3.21
C SER A 62 1.89 3.02 3.38
N ALA A 63 2.57 1.90 3.12
CA ALA A 63 2.01 0.56 3.31
C ALA A 63 1.62 0.29 4.77
N VAL A 64 2.49 0.62 5.72
CA VAL A 64 2.23 0.43 7.16
C VAL A 64 1.01 1.22 7.60
N PHE A 65 0.88 2.47 7.16
CA PHE A 65 -0.30 3.30 7.46
C PHE A 65 -1.57 2.74 6.82
N LEU A 66 -1.48 2.27 5.57
CA LEU A 66 -2.61 1.69 4.85
C LEU A 66 -3.10 0.41 5.55
N VAL A 67 -2.18 -0.48 5.98
CA VAL A 67 -2.53 -1.67 6.77
C VAL A 67 -3.20 -1.30 8.08
N ARG A 68 -2.68 -0.30 8.80
CA ARG A 68 -3.32 0.18 10.04
C ARG A 68 -4.73 0.68 9.78
N GLN A 69 -4.94 1.46 8.72
CA GLN A 69 -6.25 1.96 8.35
C GLN A 69 -7.20 0.81 8.00
N THR A 70 -6.75 -0.16 7.19
CA THR A 70 -7.56 -1.33 6.81
C THR A 70 -7.98 -2.15 8.03
N ARG A 71 -7.11 -2.32 9.04
CA ARG A 71 -7.46 -3.04 10.27
C ARG A 71 -8.56 -2.32 11.07
N LEU A 72 -8.52 -0.99 11.10
CA LEU A 72 -9.56 -0.19 11.77
C LEU A 72 -10.88 -0.26 11.01
N GLU A 73 -10.84 -0.15 9.67
CA GLU A 73 -12.01 -0.29 8.80
C GLU A 73 -12.66 -1.68 8.96
N ALA A 74 -11.85 -2.75 8.93
CA ALA A 74 -12.34 -4.12 9.12
C ALA A 74 -12.95 -4.35 10.52
N ALA A 75 -12.37 -3.75 11.58
CA ALA A 75 -12.94 -3.83 12.92
C ALA A 75 -14.28 -3.09 13.05
N ALA A 76 -14.43 -1.97 12.35
CA ALA A 76 -15.69 -1.22 12.29
C ALA A 76 -16.76 -2.00 11.52
N GLU A 77 -16.42 -2.55 10.35
CA GLU A 77 -17.32 -3.39 9.54
C GLU A 77 -17.76 -4.65 10.30
N ALA A 78 -16.85 -5.30 11.04
CA ALA A 78 -17.19 -6.45 11.86
C ALA A 78 -18.21 -6.12 12.95
N ARG A 79 -18.08 -4.95 13.61
CA ARG A 79 -19.05 -4.48 14.62
C ARG A 79 -20.41 -4.19 13.98
N GLU A 80 -20.42 -3.56 12.81
CA GLU A 80 -21.66 -3.27 12.10
C GLU A 80 -22.37 -4.56 11.65
N ASN A 81 -21.63 -5.52 11.12
CA ASN A 81 -22.17 -6.84 10.75
C ASN A 81 -22.75 -7.59 11.96
N LEU A 82 -22.06 -7.58 13.11
CA LEU A 82 -22.59 -8.18 14.35
C LEU A 82 -23.87 -7.49 14.82
N LYS A 83 -23.96 -6.16 14.70
CA LYS A 83 -25.18 -5.41 15.02
C LYS A 83 -26.33 -5.80 14.09
N ARG A 84 -26.08 -5.94 12.79
CA ARG A 84 -27.09 -6.38 11.81
C ARG A 84 -27.56 -7.80 12.10
N LEU A 85 -26.64 -8.72 12.40
CA LEU A 85 -26.98 -10.11 12.73
C LEU A 85 -27.81 -10.22 14.02
N THR A 86 -27.46 -9.47 15.06
CA THR A 86 -28.20 -9.47 16.33
C THR A 86 -29.58 -8.83 16.19
N GLN A 87 -29.73 -7.77 15.40
CA GLN A 87 -31.03 -7.18 15.08
C GLN A 87 -31.91 -8.13 14.26
N GLY A 88 -31.37 -8.77 13.23
CA GLY A 88 -32.09 -9.78 12.45
C GLY A 88 -32.54 -10.97 13.30
N ALA A 89 -31.66 -11.48 14.16
CA ALA A 89 -32.01 -12.57 15.08
C ALA A 89 -33.09 -12.16 16.09
N ALA A 90 -33.06 -10.92 16.58
CA ALA A 90 -34.08 -10.40 17.50
C ALA A 90 -35.45 -10.23 16.81
N GLU A 91 -35.47 -9.77 15.56
CA GLU A 91 -36.69 -9.66 14.76
C GLU A 91 -37.29 -11.04 14.44
N ASP A 92 -36.47 -12.03 14.09
CA ASP A 92 -36.94 -13.39 13.85
C ASP A 92 -37.52 -14.05 15.10
N LEU A 93 -36.88 -13.83 16.27
CA LEU A 93 -37.42 -14.28 17.56
C LEU A 93 -38.76 -13.61 17.89
N ARG A 94 -38.89 -12.32 17.60
CA ARG A 94 -40.13 -11.56 17.82
C ARG A 94 -41.25 -12.07 16.92
N ARG A 95 -40.99 -12.25 15.61
CA ARG A 95 -41.94 -12.83 14.66
C ARG A 95 -42.37 -14.23 15.04
N THR A 96 -41.45 -15.05 15.53
CA THR A 96 -41.76 -16.43 15.98
C THR A 96 -42.66 -16.42 17.21
N ARG A 97 -42.48 -15.48 18.15
CA ARG A 97 -43.37 -15.30 19.31
C ARG A 97 -44.76 -14.80 18.91
N GLU A 98 -44.84 -13.87 17.97
CA GLU A 98 -46.11 -13.34 17.45
C GLU A 98 -46.91 -14.46 16.77
N ARG A 99 -46.28 -15.27 15.90
CA ARG A 99 -46.92 -16.45 15.29
C ARG A 99 -47.41 -17.49 16.30
N LYS A 100 -46.67 -17.71 17.39
CA LYS A 100 -47.11 -18.63 18.45
C LYS A 100 -48.35 -18.14 19.19
N ARG A 101 -48.51 -16.82 19.36
CA ARG A 101 -49.68 -16.21 20.01
C ARG A 101 -50.93 -16.21 19.14
N GLU A 102 -50.79 -16.16 17.81
CA GLU A 102 -51.91 -16.26 16.87
C GLU A 102 -52.43 -17.68 16.69
N ALA A 103 -51.65 -18.69 17.12
CA ALA A 103 -51.99 -20.10 17.02
C ALA A 103 -52.66 -20.68 18.29
N GLU A 104 -52.73 -19.88 19.37
CA GLU A 104 -53.46 -20.18 20.62
C GLU A 104 -54.82 -19.46 20.64
#